data_AF-A0A937LFK6-F1
#
_entry.id   AF-A0A937LFK6-F1
#
_cell.length_a   1.000
_cell.length_b   1.000
_cell.length_c   1.000
_cell.angle_alpha   90.00
_cell.angle_beta   90.00
_cell.angle_gamma   90.00
#
_symmetry.space_group_name_H-M   'P 1'
#
loop_
_entity.id
_entity.type
_entity.pdbx_description
1 polymer ?
#
loop_
_entity_poly.entity_id
_entity_poly.type
_entity_poly.pdbx_seq_one_letter_code
_entity_poly.pdbx_strand_id
1 'polypeptide(L)' 'MLSKELENTLNETFRTARARRHEFITVEHLLLALLDDSAAVAVFE' A
#
# COMPACT_ATOMS: atom_id res chain seq x y z
N MET A 1 2.16 16.40 -0.27
CA MET A 1 2.77 15.29 -1.03
C MET A 1 2.97 14.14 -0.07
N LEU A 2 2.81 12.90 -0.54
CA LEU A 2 3.16 11.72 0.25
C LEU A 2 4.69 11.68 0.46
N SER A 3 5.15 11.00 1.50
CA SER A 3 6.56 10.66 1.60
C SER A 3 6.96 9.76 0.43
N LYS A 4 8.23 9.80 0.06
CA LYS A 4 8.74 8.99 -1.06
C LYS A 4 8.62 7.49 -0.75
N GLU A 5 8.78 7.14 0.52
CA GLU A 5 8.61 5.80 1.05
C GLU A 5 7.18 5.32 0.84
N LEU A 6 6.18 6.10 1.28
CA LEU A 6 4.77 5.74 1.14
C LEU A 6 4.35 5.66 -0.34
N GLU A 7 4.84 6.57 -1.19
CA GLU A 7 4.59 6.52 -2.63
C GLU A 7 5.14 5.23 -3.26
N ASN A 8 6.33 4.78 -2.87
CA ASN A 8 6.91 3.53 -3.34
C ASN A 8 6.07 2.32 -2.90
N THR A 9 5.69 2.26 -1.62
CA THR A 9 4.84 1.19 -1.06
C THR A 9 3.51 1.06 -1.81
N LEU A 10 2.87 2.20 -2.09
CA LEU A 10 1.63 2.21 -2.88
C LEU A 10 1.87 1.72 -4.31
N ASN A 11 2.92 2.20 -4.99
CA ASN A 11 3.26 1.78 -6.34
C ASN A 11 3.53 0.26 -6.45
N GLU A 12 4.19 -0.33 -5.46
CA GLU A 12 4.40 -1.78 -5.40
C GLU A 12 3.10 -2.56 -5.21
N THR A 13 2.18 -2.02 -4.42
CA THR A 13 0.83 -2.58 -4.22
C THR A 13 0.05 -2.60 -5.52
N PHE A 14 0.08 -1.49 -6.29
CA PHE A 14 -0.53 -1.41 -7.62
C PHE A 14 0.06 -2.46 -8.58
N ARG A 15 1.39 -2.57 -8.63
CA ARG A 15 2.07 -3.56 -9.48
C ARG A 15 1.70 -4.99 -9.10
N THR A 16 1.64 -5.29 -7.80
CA THR A 16 1.32 -6.63 -7.29
C THR A 16 -0.10 -7.03 -7.62
N ALA A 17 -1.08 -6.15 -7.36
CA ALA A 17 -2.48 -6.43 -7.69
C ALA A 17 -2.70 -6.58 -9.20
N ARG A 18 -2.04 -5.74 -10.02
CA ARG A 18 -2.06 -5.87 -11.49
C ARG A 18 -1.45 -7.19 -11.95
N ALA A 19 -0.31 -7.59 -11.40
CA ALA A 19 0.35 -8.86 -11.71
C ALA A 19 -0.55 -10.07 -11.36
N ARG A 20 -1.35 -9.95 -10.29
CA ARG A 20 -2.36 -10.94 -9.89
C ARG A 20 -3.68 -10.84 -10.66
N ARG A 21 -3.78 -9.92 -11.64
CA ARG A 21 -4.99 -9.64 -12.43
C ARG A 21 -6.20 -9.28 -11.57
N HIS A 22 -5.98 -8.60 -10.45
CA HIS A 22 -7.08 -8.02 -9.68
C HIS A 22 -7.70 -6.90 -10.51
N GLU A 23 -9.03 -6.95 -10.64
CA GLU A 23 -9.79 -5.99 -11.44
C GLU A 23 -9.74 -4.58 -10.82
N PHE A 24 -9.71 -4.52 -9.49
CA PHE A 24 -9.70 -3.29 -8.73
C PHE A 24 -8.60 -3.31 -7.67
N ILE A 25 -8.10 -2.12 -7.37
CA ILE A 25 -7.45 -1.85 -6.09
C ILE A 25 -8.54 -1.51 -5.09
N THR A 26 -8.50 -2.19 -3.96
CA THR A 26 -9.45 -2.00 -2.88
C THR A 26 -8.74 -1.45 -1.64
N VAL A 27 -9.52 -1.00 -0.66
CA VAL A 27 -8.97 -0.49 0.61
C VAL A 27 -8.19 -1.55 1.38
N GLU A 28 -8.49 -2.83 1.19
CA GLU A 28 -7.77 -3.95 1.80
C GLU A 28 -6.34 -4.08 1.25
N HIS A 29 -6.14 -3.81 -0.05
CA HIS A 29 -4.81 -3.78 -0.64
C HIS A 29 -3.97 -2.63 -0.07
N LEU A 30 -4.60 -1.46 0.07
CA LEU A 30 -3.96 -0.29 0.64
C LEU A 30 -3.64 -0.51 2.13
N LEU A 31 -4.57 -1.09 2.88
CA LEU A 31 -4.36 -1.44 4.28
C LEU A 31 -3.21 -2.42 4.44
N LEU A 32 -3.16 -3.48 3.63
CA LEU A 32 -2.04 -4.42 3.64
C LEU A 32 -0.69 -3.72 3.40
N ALA A 33 -0.63 -2.82 2.43
CA ALA A 33 0.57 -2.04 2.13
C ALA A 33 1.00 -1.13 3.28
N LEU A 34 0.02 -0.52 3.97
CA LEU A 34 0.28 0.35 5.12
C LEU A 34 0.77 -0.41 6.35
N LEU A 35 0.45 -1.71 6.48
CA LEU A 35 0.98 -2.54 7.55
C LEU A 35 2.48 -2.83 7.41
N ASP A 36 3.04 -2.66 6.21
CA ASP A 36 4.48 -2.78 5.95
C ASP A 36 5.23 -1.44 6.14
N ASP A 37 4.53 -0.33 6.42
CA ASP A 37 5.11 0.98 6.69
C ASP A 37 5.07 1.27 8.20
N SER A 38 6.25 1.29 8.84
CA SER A 38 6.37 1.54 10.29
C SER A 38 5.75 2.86 10.75
N ALA A 39 5.77 3.89 9.92
CA ALA A 39 5.16 5.18 10.24
C ALA A 39 3.64 5.12 10.17
N ALA A 40 3.08 4.34 9.24
CA ALA A 40 1.64 4.09 9.18
C ALA A 40 1.17 3.17 10.31
N VAL A 41 1.95 2.12 10.65
CA VAL A 41 1.65 1.22 11.77
C VAL A 41 1.56 1.99 13.09
N ALA A 42 2.44 2.95 13.33
CA ALA A 42 2.43 3.79 14.54
C ALA A 42 1.15 4.65 14.71
N VAL A 43 0.31 4.79 13.67
CA VAL A 43 -0.98 5.50 13.75
C VAL A 43 -2.12 4.58 14.23
N PHE A 44 -1.94 3.25 14.13
CA PHE A 44 -2.96 2.27 14.55
C PHE A 44 -2.88 1.87 16.03
N GLU A 45 -1.87 2.35 16.77
CA GLU A 45 -1.75 2.23 18.23
C GLU A 45 -2.55 3.32 18.96
#